data_AF-A6R2H0-F1
#
_entry.id   AF-A6R2H0-F1
#
_cell.length_a   1.000
_cell.length_b   1.000
_cell.length_c   1.000
_cell.angle_alpha   90.00
_cell.angle_beta   90.00
_cell.angle_gamma   90.00
#
_symmetry.space_group_name_H-M   'P 1'
#
loop_
_entity.id
_entity.type
_entity.pdbx_description
1 polymer ?
#
loop_
_entity_poly.entity_id
_entity_poly.type
_entity_poly.pdbx_seq_one_letter_code
_entity_poly.pdbx_strand_id
1 'polypeptide(L)'
;MALHRAIVNEPTAREHEVLKIAYDGLRITEEQLQDVEREICRLMSAKMMWFPEQSSLSRDFHQKWDEGFGDGDLPPSEWWKWAAHNGLFESVDNLDRELEKANASKAKFEGVQSALRCCINNLSRPYLRNLNILDLPNEILLKVFEFVEDKFEFPLLLPFYRQGTKDIKNIRLVCWRFCNLSSQLLVRVVRVNFNELSLARLEEISRHPTISKGVRAVQIVLHFYNFSFTDFHRFISYQADEVENHVDPFDHAKMWESLDIPEQTALEMVSNGRAVISTLRRLELADPDDNSGYCEGDEDHRARLGEIHRQYLILLEKQESLIRTKKLSQTVGSAISRMLGLWKLDFNDTDFESLKDRRLMVPGGSIWDALHRYMLQPITGDDAKKHGLELPNYQCIVNVIDSVRRAGTLLDNIDIKLSTLGYPGSLALAPDIRREFSSRMQQLKEFAFSFEGNLTEQDADDLSKFLSAFLDTSSLQNLRLHMRGEEAEAARIDVGQIIGSKSRHKLIDISFDQVAMDLPRLLRFLERLPQSIHCIHLRDVRLLSGTWKEALDALRKKRSRVVLFSEPQGAECDNMPREVYESIFSTENCDVSNAERYIRNWIPWEPNPLQALEDGLYNAN
;
A
#
# COMPACT_ATOMS: atom_id res chain seq x y z
N MET A 1 42.60 19.57 34.51
CA MET A 1 41.42 19.77 35.37
C MET A 1 40.99 18.41 35.89
N ALA A 2 40.92 18.25 37.21
CA ALA A 2 40.67 16.98 37.88
C ALA A 2 39.23 16.49 37.60
N LEU A 3 39.09 15.28 37.06
CA LEU A 3 37.81 14.58 37.03
C LEU A 3 37.45 14.15 38.45
N HIS A 4 36.51 14.85 39.08
CA HIS A 4 35.78 14.30 40.23
C HIS A 4 35.02 13.05 39.75
N ARG A 5 35.58 11.86 40.04
CA ARG A 5 34.77 10.64 40.09
C ARG A 5 33.80 10.82 41.25
N ALA A 6 32.52 11.04 40.93
CA ALA A 6 31.46 10.89 41.90
C ALA A 6 31.56 9.47 42.47
N ILE A 7 31.73 9.38 43.79
CA ILE A 7 31.62 8.13 44.53
C ILE A 7 30.15 7.73 44.41
N VAL A 8 29.87 6.75 43.55
CA VAL A 8 28.56 6.11 43.51
C VAL A 8 28.52 5.23 44.75
N ASN A 9 27.68 5.60 45.72
CA ASN A 9 27.43 4.73 46.86
C ASN A 9 26.83 3.41 46.35
N GLU A 10 27.17 2.28 46.96
CA GLU A 10 26.47 1.03 46.66
C GLU A 10 25.21 0.95 47.54
N PRO A 11 24.06 0.51 46.99
CA PRO A 11 22.87 0.29 47.80
C PRO A 11 23.15 -0.74 48.89
N THR A 12 22.62 -0.51 50.09
CA THR A 12 22.67 -1.52 51.14
C THR A 12 21.90 -2.78 50.71
N ALA A 13 22.25 -3.95 51.23
CA ALA A 13 21.55 -5.21 50.92
C ALA A 13 20.04 -5.12 51.16
N ARG A 14 19.62 -4.32 52.14
CA ARG A 14 18.20 -4.05 52.45
C ARG A 14 17.53 -3.19 51.38
N GLU A 15 18.19 -2.14 50.88
CA GLU A 15 17.65 -1.30 49.80
C GLU A 15 17.57 -2.06 48.48
N HIS A 16 18.54 -2.94 48.20
CA HIS A 16 18.52 -3.80 47.02
C HIS A 16 17.32 -4.74 47.03
N GLU A 17 16.99 -5.34 48.17
CA GLU A 17 15.81 -6.20 48.32
C GLU A 17 14.50 -5.41 48.13
N VAL A 18 14.41 -4.21 48.72
CA VAL A 18 13.22 -3.34 48.55
C VAL A 18 13.07 -2.88 47.10
N LEU A 19 14.16 -2.52 46.42
CA LEU A 19 14.14 -2.19 44.99
C LEU A 19 13.66 -3.36 44.14
N LYS A 20 14.16 -4.57 44.41
CA LYS A 20 13.72 -5.78 43.71
C LYS A 20 12.22 -6.00 43.86
N ILE A 21 11.70 -5.95 45.10
CA ILE A 21 10.27 -6.06 45.38
C ILE A 21 9.47 -4.98 44.66
N ALA A 22 9.97 -3.73 44.65
CA ALA A 22 9.28 -2.63 44.00
C ALA A 22 9.24 -2.78 42.47
N TYR A 23 10.33 -3.25 41.83
CA TYR A 23 10.36 -3.54 40.40
C TYR A 23 9.49 -4.73 40.03
N ASP A 24 9.50 -5.81 40.82
CA ASP A 24 8.61 -6.96 40.62
C ASP A 24 7.14 -6.54 40.77
N GLY A 25 6.83 -5.73 41.79
CA GLY A 25 5.50 -5.15 41.98
C GLY A 25 5.09 -4.22 40.83
N LEU A 26 6.02 -3.42 40.30
CA LEU A 26 5.76 -2.52 39.17
C LEU A 26 5.42 -3.31 37.92
N ARG A 27 6.19 -4.36 37.63
CA ARG A 27 5.95 -5.27 36.51
C ARG A 27 4.56 -5.91 36.59
N ILE A 28 4.21 -6.48 37.75
CA ILE A 28 2.88 -7.10 37.96
C ILE A 28 1.76 -6.06 37.81
N THR A 29 1.95 -4.86 38.35
CA THR A 29 0.95 -3.78 38.23
C THR A 29 0.81 -3.30 36.79
N GLU A 30 1.90 -3.25 36.01
CA GLU A 30 1.88 -2.92 34.59
C GLU A 30 1.15 -3.99 33.77
N GLU A 31 1.39 -5.28 34.04
CA GLU A 31 0.65 -6.39 33.44
C GLU A 31 -0.86 -6.27 33.73
N GLN A 32 -1.24 -5.99 34.99
CA GLN A 32 -2.64 -5.80 35.40
C GLN A 32 -3.29 -4.57 34.77
N LEU A 33 -2.55 -3.46 34.65
CA LEU A 33 -3.04 -2.24 34.03
C LEU A 33 -3.34 -2.48 32.55
N GLN A 34 -2.45 -3.16 31.85
CA GLN A 34 -2.65 -3.55 30.45
C GLN A 34 -3.89 -4.43 30.28
N ASP A 35 -4.12 -5.39 31.17
CA ASP A 35 -5.30 -6.26 31.11
C ASP A 35 -6.61 -5.48 31.34
N VAL A 36 -6.62 -4.52 32.26
CA VAL A 36 -7.79 -3.65 32.48
C VAL A 36 -8.01 -2.71 31.30
N GLU A 37 -6.96 -2.15 30.73
CA GLU A 37 -7.05 -1.30 29.53
C GLU A 37 -7.60 -2.07 28.33
N ARG A 38 -7.16 -3.33 28.16
CA ARG A 38 -7.73 -4.25 27.17
C ARG A 38 -9.22 -4.44 27.41
N GLU A 39 -9.64 -4.74 28.64
CA GLU A 39 -11.06 -4.97 28.95
C GLU A 39 -11.93 -3.73 28.72
N ILE A 40 -11.44 -2.54 29.10
CA ILE A 40 -12.11 -1.26 28.79
C ILE A 40 -12.32 -1.11 27.29
N CYS A 41 -11.29 -1.41 26.50
CA CYS A 41 -11.35 -1.35 25.05
C CYS A 41 -12.34 -2.36 24.44
N ARG A 42 -12.40 -3.59 24.97
CA ARG A 42 -13.39 -4.61 24.55
C ARG A 42 -14.83 -4.16 24.83
N LEU A 43 -15.09 -3.65 26.05
CA LEU A 43 -16.40 -3.16 26.45
C LEU A 43 -16.84 -1.95 25.61
N MET A 44 -15.93 -1.00 25.34
CA MET A 44 -16.22 0.12 24.43
C MET A 44 -16.55 -0.36 23.02
N SER A 45 -15.77 -1.32 22.49
CA SER A 45 -16.01 -1.89 21.17
C SER A 45 -17.37 -2.60 21.09
N ALA A 46 -17.73 -3.36 22.12
CA ALA A 46 -19.05 -3.97 22.23
C ALA A 46 -20.19 -2.94 22.27
N LYS A 47 -20.03 -1.85 23.02
CA LYS A 47 -21.02 -0.77 23.11
C LYS A 47 -21.24 -0.09 21.77
N MET A 48 -20.16 0.25 21.05
CA MET A 48 -20.22 0.83 19.71
C MET A 48 -20.92 -0.10 18.72
N MET A 49 -20.67 -1.41 18.83
CA MET A 49 -21.18 -2.40 17.89
C MET A 49 -22.68 -2.72 18.08
N TRP A 50 -23.14 -2.88 19.33
CA TRP A 50 -24.51 -3.31 19.65
C TRP A 50 -25.45 -2.13 19.89
N PHE A 51 -24.94 -0.97 20.28
CA PHE A 51 -25.72 0.22 20.57
C PHE A 51 -25.14 1.47 19.87
N PRO A 52 -25.02 1.46 18.53
CA PRO A 52 -24.32 2.50 17.77
C PRO A 52 -24.92 3.89 17.97
N GLU A 53 -26.25 4.01 18.00
CA GLU A 53 -26.97 5.29 18.19
C GLU A 53 -26.73 5.95 19.55
N GLN A 54 -26.25 5.17 20.53
CA GLN A 54 -25.99 5.63 21.90
C GLN A 54 -24.49 5.77 22.18
N SER A 55 -23.65 5.56 21.16
CA SER A 55 -22.20 5.74 21.23
C SER A 55 -21.81 7.09 20.63
N SER A 56 -21.39 8.04 21.47
CA SER A 56 -20.95 9.38 21.04
C SER A 56 -19.54 9.41 20.44
N LEU A 57 -18.93 8.25 20.19
CA LEU A 57 -17.51 8.09 19.87
C LEU A 57 -17.37 7.45 18.47
N SER A 58 -17.32 8.28 17.42
CA SER A 58 -17.48 7.79 16.04
C SER A 58 -16.19 7.63 15.22
N ARG A 59 -14.97 7.83 15.79
CA ARG A 59 -13.74 7.83 14.96
C ARG A 59 -12.62 6.85 15.33
N ASP A 60 -12.67 6.19 16.48
CA ASP A 60 -11.54 5.37 16.98
C ASP A 60 -11.87 3.89 17.20
N PHE A 61 -12.94 3.35 16.56
CA PHE A 61 -13.37 1.95 16.76
C PHE A 61 -12.25 0.95 16.47
N HIS A 62 -11.55 1.09 15.33
CA HIS A 62 -10.46 0.19 14.96
C HIS A 62 -9.27 0.24 15.91
N GLN A 63 -8.90 1.45 16.37
CA GLN A 63 -7.80 1.61 17.33
C GLN A 63 -8.14 0.94 18.67
N LYS A 64 -9.34 1.20 19.20
CA LYS A 64 -9.82 0.59 20.44
C LYS A 64 -9.97 -0.93 20.31
N TRP A 65 -10.38 -1.42 19.14
CA TRP A 65 -10.45 -2.85 18.89
C TRP A 65 -9.08 -3.54 18.99
N ASP A 66 -8.07 -2.98 18.32
CA ASP A 66 -6.72 -3.52 18.34
C ASP A 66 -6.08 -3.47 19.73
N GLU A 67 -6.34 -2.38 20.48
CA GLU A 67 -5.92 -2.24 21.88
C GLU A 67 -6.61 -3.24 22.81
N GLY A 68 -7.89 -3.57 22.56
CA GLY A 68 -8.68 -4.48 23.40
C GLY A 68 -8.39 -5.98 23.19
N PHE A 69 -8.13 -6.38 21.95
CA PHE A 69 -7.98 -7.79 21.57
C PHE A 69 -6.55 -8.18 21.15
N GLY A 70 -5.58 -7.28 21.31
CA GLY A 70 -4.18 -7.47 20.87
C GLY A 70 -3.26 -8.29 21.79
N ASP A 71 -2.62 -9.29 21.16
CA ASP A 71 -1.43 -10.10 21.50
C ASP A 71 -1.43 -11.11 22.66
N GLY A 72 -2.51 -11.30 23.45
CA GLY A 72 -2.47 -12.34 24.48
C GLY A 72 -3.80 -12.74 25.13
N ASP A 73 -3.96 -14.07 25.25
CA ASP A 73 -4.70 -14.84 26.26
C ASP A 73 -6.17 -15.25 26.07
N LEU A 74 -6.97 -14.63 25.19
CA LEU A 74 -8.27 -15.18 24.80
C LEU A 74 -8.53 -14.98 23.30
N PRO A 75 -8.92 -16.01 22.52
CA PRO A 75 -9.38 -15.79 21.16
C PRO A 75 -10.59 -14.86 21.23
N PRO A 76 -10.72 -13.84 20.34
CA PRO A 76 -11.83 -12.88 20.37
C PRO A 76 -13.19 -13.55 20.58
N SER A 77 -13.40 -14.73 19.98
CA SER A 77 -14.60 -15.55 20.11
C SER A 77 -14.98 -16.00 21.53
N GLU A 78 -14.02 -16.19 22.44
CA GLU A 78 -14.32 -16.65 23.81
C GLU A 78 -14.85 -15.51 24.68
N TRP A 79 -14.30 -14.31 24.53
CA TRP A 79 -14.81 -13.13 25.19
C TRP A 79 -16.25 -12.83 24.74
N TRP A 80 -16.55 -12.88 23.44
CA TRP A 80 -17.92 -12.67 22.93
C TRP A 80 -18.91 -13.73 23.44
N LYS A 81 -18.50 -14.99 23.56
CA LYS A 81 -19.33 -16.06 24.14
C LYS A 81 -19.58 -15.81 25.63
N TRP A 82 -18.55 -15.46 26.38
CA TRP A 82 -18.69 -15.10 27.78
C TRP A 82 -19.61 -13.88 27.94
N ALA A 83 -19.41 -12.83 27.16
CA ALA A 83 -20.20 -11.61 27.23
C ALA A 83 -21.68 -11.88 26.93
N ALA A 84 -21.97 -12.64 25.87
CA ALA A 84 -23.33 -13.06 25.55
C ALA A 84 -23.95 -13.91 26.67
N HIS A 85 -23.20 -14.87 27.23
CA HIS A 85 -23.67 -15.72 28.32
C HIS A 85 -23.96 -14.94 29.62
N ASN A 86 -23.27 -13.82 29.84
CA ASN A 86 -23.47 -12.95 30.99
C ASN A 86 -24.46 -11.80 30.73
N GLY A 87 -25.19 -11.83 29.61
CA GLY A 87 -26.23 -10.84 29.31
C GLY A 87 -25.69 -9.43 29.01
N LEU A 88 -24.41 -9.29 28.66
CA LEU A 88 -23.80 -7.99 28.41
C LEU A 88 -24.45 -7.23 27.23
N PHE A 89 -24.97 -7.95 26.24
CA PHE A 89 -25.59 -7.36 25.05
C PHE A 89 -27.10 -7.13 25.19
N GLU A 90 -27.70 -7.47 26.34
CA GLU A 90 -29.15 -7.29 26.57
C GLU A 90 -29.54 -5.82 26.76
N SER A 91 -28.63 -4.98 27.27
CA SER A 91 -28.84 -3.54 27.39
C SER A 91 -27.53 -2.76 27.45
N VAL A 92 -27.60 -1.49 27.04
CA VAL A 92 -26.48 -0.54 27.15
C VAL A 92 -26.02 -0.35 28.61
N ASP A 93 -26.96 -0.40 29.57
CA ASP A 93 -26.70 -0.22 31.00
C ASP A 93 -25.81 -1.33 31.56
N ASN A 94 -25.91 -2.54 31.01
CA ASN A 94 -25.06 -3.66 31.40
C ASN A 94 -23.59 -3.41 31.00
N LEU A 95 -23.35 -2.88 29.80
CA LEU A 95 -22.02 -2.50 29.33
C LEU A 95 -21.47 -1.30 30.12
N ASP A 96 -22.30 -0.29 30.38
CA ASP A 96 -21.86 0.90 31.12
C ASP A 96 -21.45 0.57 32.56
N ARG A 97 -22.20 -0.30 33.23
CA ARG A 97 -21.84 -0.79 34.57
C ARG A 97 -20.51 -1.53 34.61
N GLU A 98 -20.22 -2.39 33.63
CA GLU A 98 -18.92 -3.08 33.58
C GLU A 98 -17.78 -2.13 33.18
N LEU A 99 -18.06 -1.16 32.31
CA LEU A 99 -17.09 -0.12 31.93
C LEU A 99 -16.70 0.75 33.13
N GLU A 100 -17.67 1.11 33.99
CA GLU A 100 -17.41 1.83 35.25
C GLU A 100 -16.52 1.01 36.20
N LYS A 101 -16.79 -0.30 36.36
CA LYS A 101 -15.97 -1.20 37.19
C LYS A 101 -14.53 -1.32 36.67
N ALA A 102 -14.37 -1.44 35.36
CA ALA A 102 -13.06 -1.53 34.72
C ALA A 102 -12.28 -0.22 34.89
N ASN A 103 -12.92 0.94 34.68
CA ASN A 103 -12.31 2.25 34.91
C ASN A 103 -11.92 2.47 36.38
N ALA A 104 -12.75 2.04 37.34
CA ALA A 104 -12.41 2.11 38.77
C ALA A 104 -11.17 1.24 39.09
N SER A 105 -11.05 0.07 38.46
CA SER A 105 -9.89 -0.81 38.60
C SER A 105 -8.62 -0.19 37.99
N LYS A 106 -8.75 0.46 36.82
CA LYS A 106 -7.65 1.20 36.17
C LYS A 106 -7.10 2.28 37.10
N ALA A 107 -7.96 3.12 37.64
CA ALA A 107 -7.56 4.19 38.56
C ALA A 107 -6.83 3.65 39.81
N LYS A 108 -7.26 2.48 40.33
CA LYS A 108 -6.57 1.81 41.44
C LYS A 108 -5.16 1.36 41.06
N PHE A 109 -4.99 0.72 39.90
CA PHE A 109 -3.68 0.26 39.44
C PHE A 109 -2.73 1.41 39.08
N GLU A 110 -3.23 2.50 38.49
CA GLU A 110 -2.46 3.73 38.24
C GLU A 110 -1.93 4.34 39.56
N GLY A 111 -2.74 4.31 40.62
CA GLY A 111 -2.32 4.73 41.96
C GLY A 111 -1.17 3.88 42.51
N VAL A 112 -1.26 2.55 42.36
CA VAL A 112 -0.20 1.61 42.77
C VAL A 112 1.07 1.78 41.94
N GLN A 113 0.94 1.89 40.61
CA GLN A 113 2.05 2.12 39.69
C GLN A 113 2.80 3.42 40.04
N SER A 114 2.06 4.50 40.31
CA SER A 114 2.63 5.78 40.71
C SER A 114 3.40 5.70 42.03
N ALA A 115 2.83 5.01 43.02
CA ALA A 115 3.49 4.79 44.31
C ALA A 115 4.79 3.97 44.17
N LEU A 116 4.77 2.91 43.36
CA LEU A 116 5.93 2.06 43.08
C LEU A 116 7.02 2.82 42.32
N ARG A 117 6.67 3.56 41.27
CA ARG A 117 7.62 4.43 40.54
C ARG A 117 8.25 5.48 41.45
N CYS A 118 7.47 6.09 42.35
CA CYS A 118 7.98 7.03 43.35
C CYS A 118 8.98 6.35 44.30
N CYS A 119 8.65 5.16 44.81
CA CYS A 119 9.52 4.36 45.67
C CYS A 119 10.84 4.00 44.97
N ILE A 120 10.77 3.47 43.76
CA ILE A 120 11.93 3.13 42.92
C ILE A 120 12.79 4.38 42.69
N ASN A 121 12.18 5.51 42.29
CA ASN A 121 12.92 6.74 42.05
C ASN A 121 13.63 7.23 43.33
N ASN A 122 12.96 7.20 44.49
CA ASN A 122 13.57 7.64 45.74
C ASN A 122 14.75 6.75 46.16
N LEU A 123 14.62 5.44 45.98
CA LEU A 123 15.63 4.46 46.39
C LEU A 123 16.79 4.33 45.39
N SER A 124 16.54 4.47 44.09
CA SER A 124 17.56 4.28 43.04
C SER A 124 18.35 5.54 42.71
N ARG A 125 17.73 6.73 42.83
CA ARG A 125 18.33 8.02 42.42
C ARG A 125 19.67 8.37 43.09
N PRO A 126 19.95 7.98 44.35
CA PRO A 126 21.28 8.17 44.94
C PRO A 126 22.39 7.32 44.27
N TYR A 127 22.01 6.25 43.57
CA TYR A 127 22.90 5.21 43.05
C TYR A 127 22.99 5.20 41.51
N LEU A 128 22.03 5.82 40.83
CA LEU A 128 22.01 5.90 39.38
C LEU A 128 22.99 6.97 38.87
N ARG A 129 23.90 6.56 37.98
CA ARG A 129 24.61 7.51 37.13
C ARG A 129 23.57 8.22 36.26
N ASN A 130 23.66 9.54 36.13
CA ASN A 130 22.85 10.29 35.16
C ASN A 130 23.16 9.76 33.74
N LEU A 131 22.25 8.96 33.21
CA LEU A 131 22.28 8.50 31.82
C LEU A 131 21.73 9.62 30.93
N ASN A 132 22.45 9.95 29.87
CA ASN A 132 21.97 10.84 28.83
C ASN A 132 21.57 10.03 27.59
N ILE A 133 20.90 10.69 26.65
CA ILE A 133 20.47 10.05 25.39
C ILE A 133 21.66 9.50 24.57
N LEU A 134 22.87 10.03 24.76
CA LEU A 134 24.10 9.56 24.12
C LEU A 134 24.70 8.33 24.81
N ASP A 135 24.16 7.89 25.95
CA ASP A 135 24.56 6.62 26.57
C ASP A 135 23.75 5.44 26.01
N LEU A 136 22.68 5.69 25.26
CA LEU A 136 21.91 4.64 24.58
C LEU A 136 22.74 3.97 23.46
N PRO A 137 22.58 2.67 23.19
CA PRO A 137 23.16 2.01 22.01
C PRO A 137 22.62 2.58 20.70
N ASN A 138 23.40 2.44 19.61
CA ASN A 138 23.02 2.96 18.30
C ASN A 138 21.73 2.34 17.78
N GLU A 139 21.51 1.06 18.08
CA GLU A 139 20.36 0.27 17.66
C GLU A 139 19.07 0.82 18.29
N ILE A 140 19.15 1.26 19.55
CA ILE A 140 18.01 1.85 20.27
C ILE A 140 17.74 3.27 19.76
N LEU A 141 18.79 4.08 19.58
CA LEU A 141 18.65 5.41 19.00
C LEU A 141 18.07 5.36 17.59
N LEU A 142 18.50 4.39 16.77
CA LEU A 142 17.96 4.21 15.44
C LEU A 142 16.48 3.86 15.51
N LYS A 143 16.05 2.91 16.37
CA LYS A 143 14.62 2.59 16.57
C LYS A 143 13.80 3.81 17.01
N VAL A 144 14.34 4.65 17.88
CA VAL A 144 13.69 5.91 18.28
C VAL A 144 13.53 6.84 17.08
N PHE A 145 14.57 6.99 16.26
CA PHE A 145 14.48 7.83 15.06
C PHE A 145 13.53 7.25 14.02
N GLU A 146 13.52 5.94 13.82
CA GLU A 146 12.58 5.25 12.93
C GLU A 146 11.12 5.40 13.40
N PHE A 147 10.90 5.44 14.71
CA PHE A 147 9.58 5.75 15.27
C PHE A 147 9.15 7.20 14.98
N VAL A 148 10.08 8.16 15.04
CA VAL A 148 9.82 9.58 14.74
C VAL A 148 9.67 9.85 13.23
N GLU A 149 10.22 8.99 12.38
CA GLU A 149 10.07 9.09 10.92
C GLU A 149 8.61 8.90 10.45
N ASP A 150 7.72 8.49 11.36
CA ASP A 150 6.36 7.97 11.16
C ASP A 150 6.39 6.54 10.61
N LYS A 151 5.54 5.66 11.15
CA LYS A 151 5.49 4.25 10.73
C LYS A 151 5.27 4.17 9.23
N PHE A 152 6.25 3.62 8.52
CA PHE A 152 6.21 3.31 7.10
C PHE A 152 5.25 2.13 6.80
N GLU A 153 4.09 2.08 7.45
CA GLU A 153 3.02 1.12 7.19
C GLU A 153 2.12 1.73 6.11
N PHE A 154 2.54 1.62 4.84
CA PHE A 154 1.60 1.77 3.72
C PHE A 154 0.81 0.46 3.57
N PRO A 155 -0.52 0.57 3.49
CA PRO A 155 -1.07 0.62 2.14
C PRO A 155 -2.30 1.53 2.03
N LEU A 156 -2.15 2.86 2.00
CA LEU A 156 -3.20 3.73 1.46
C LEU A 156 -2.59 4.98 0.79
N LEU A 157 -2.94 5.15 -0.48
CA LEU A 157 -2.61 6.24 -1.40
C LEU A 157 -3.07 7.62 -0.89
N LEU A 158 -2.44 8.16 0.16
CA LEU A 158 -2.61 9.55 0.57
C LEU A 158 -1.27 10.30 0.57
N PRO A 159 -1.19 11.53 0.01
CA PRO A 159 0.05 12.32 -0.06
C PRO A 159 0.46 13.00 1.26
N PHE A 160 -0.18 12.66 2.38
CA PHE A 160 0.02 13.36 3.65
C PHE A 160 0.90 12.54 4.60
N TYR A 161 1.74 13.27 5.36
CA TYR A 161 2.76 12.81 6.31
C TYR A 161 4.19 12.61 5.76
N ARG A 162 4.84 13.74 5.44
CA ARG A 162 6.32 13.90 5.48
C ARG A 162 6.79 14.67 6.74
N GLN A 163 5.99 14.70 7.81
CA GLN A 163 6.37 15.44 9.02
C GLN A 163 7.63 14.84 9.66
N GLY A 164 7.69 13.51 9.78
CA GLY A 164 8.86 12.81 10.32
C GLY A 164 10.17 13.09 9.56
N THR A 165 10.12 13.29 8.23
CA THR A 165 11.32 13.62 7.44
C THR A 165 11.95 14.96 7.84
N LYS A 166 11.14 15.95 8.25
CA LYS A 166 11.65 17.25 8.72
C LYS A 166 12.37 17.10 10.05
N ASP A 167 11.81 16.30 10.95
CA ASP A 167 12.39 16.04 12.26
C ASP A 167 13.70 15.24 12.14
N ILE A 168 13.75 14.24 11.26
CA ILE A 168 14.99 13.54 10.91
C ILE A 168 16.07 14.52 10.40
N LYS A 169 15.73 15.47 9.52
CA LYS A 169 16.68 16.47 9.04
C LYS A 169 17.22 17.34 10.17
N ASN A 170 16.36 17.74 11.12
CA ASN A 170 16.76 18.55 12.26
C ASN A 170 17.63 17.77 13.26
N ILE A 171 17.29 16.51 13.54
CA ILE A 171 18.05 15.61 14.43
C ILE A 171 19.51 15.49 13.98
N ARG A 172 19.78 15.50 12.67
CA ARG A 172 21.15 15.44 12.13
C ARG A 172 22.04 16.59 12.60
N LEU A 173 21.44 17.74 12.91
CA LEU A 173 22.17 18.94 13.30
C LEU A 173 22.58 18.94 14.77
N VAL A 174 22.09 17.99 15.57
CA VAL A 174 22.34 17.92 17.02
C VAL A 174 23.80 17.57 17.33
N CYS A 175 24.31 16.46 16.76
CA CYS A 175 25.69 16.03 16.94
C CYS A 175 26.12 15.04 15.84
N TRP A 176 27.42 14.74 15.75
CA TRP A 176 27.96 13.82 14.73
C TRP A 176 27.34 12.42 14.80
N ARG A 177 27.11 11.89 16.01
CA ARG A 177 26.48 10.58 16.20
C ARG A 177 25.05 10.56 15.66
N PHE A 178 24.28 11.59 15.98
CA PHE A 178 22.91 11.74 15.51
C PHE A 178 22.89 11.91 14.00
N CYS A 179 23.78 12.74 13.46
CA CYS A 179 23.97 12.90 12.02
C CYS A 179 24.18 11.56 11.31
N ASN A 180 25.10 10.72 11.79
CA ASN A 180 25.41 9.44 11.16
C ASN A 180 24.26 8.43 11.20
N LEU A 181 23.51 8.37 12.29
CA LEU A 181 22.38 7.44 12.43
C LEU A 181 21.17 7.92 11.64
N SER A 182 20.75 9.16 11.86
CA SER A 182 19.54 9.72 11.22
C SER A 182 19.72 9.97 9.72
N SER A 183 20.96 10.12 9.21
CA SER A 183 21.19 10.22 7.75
C SER A 183 20.80 8.94 6.99
N GLN A 184 20.70 7.79 7.67
CA GLN A 184 20.18 6.54 7.08
C GLN A 184 18.66 6.64 6.82
N LEU A 185 17.97 7.58 7.45
CA LEU A 185 16.51 7.70 7.37
C LEU A 185 16.07 8.75 6.33
N LEU A 186 17.01 9.32 5.57
CA LEU A 186 16.69 10.37 4.59
C LEU A 186 16.19 9.82 3.26
N VAL A 187 16.65 8.62 2.89
CA VAL A 187 16.36 8.01 1.60
C VAL A 187 15.98 6.55 1.81
N ARG A 188 14.70 6.32 2.13
CA ARG A 188 14.13 4.97 2.26
C ARG A 188 13.81 4.34 0.92
N VAL A 189 13.41 5.15 -0.06
CA VAL A 189 12.99 4.70 -1.38
C VAL A 189 13.81 5.40 -2.45
N VAL A 190 14.40 4.62 -3.36
CA VAL A 190 15.12 5.14 -4.53
C VAL A 190 14.31 4.84 -5.78
N ARG A 191 13.91 5.88 -6.51
CA ARG A 191 13.22 5.76 -7.79
C ARG A 191 14.23 5.65 -8.93
N VAL A 192 13.97 4.75 -9.87
CA VAL A 192 14.83 4.47 -11.01
C VAL A 192 14.00 4.55 -12.28
N ASN A 193 14.26 5.58 -13.08
CA ASN A 193 13.70 5.76 -14.42
C ASN A 193 14.62 5.13 -15.47
N PHE A 194 14.09 4.92 -16.67
CA PHE A 194 14.80 4.38 -17.83
C PHE A 194 15.70 5.43 -18.51
N ASN A 195 16.60 6.04 -17.75
CA ASN A 195 17.58 6.98 -18.27
C ASN A 195 18.92 6.91 -17.52
N GLU A 196 19.98 7.36 -18.18
CA GLU A 196 21.35 7.32 -17.68
C GLU A 196 21.55 8.13 -16.38
N LEU A 197 20.88 9.28 -16.25
CA LEU A 197 20.99 10.12 -15.06
C LEU A 197 20.42 9.42 -13.83
N SER A 198 19.27 8.76 -13.99
CA SER A 198 18.63 8.00 -12.91
C SER A 198 19.48 6.79 -12.50
N LEU A 199 20.11 6.12 -13.46
CA LEU A 199 21.03 5.01 -13.20
C LEU A 199 22.30 5.48 -12.49
N ALA A 200 22.89 6.59 -12.93
CA ALA A 200 24.05 7.18 -12.28
C ALA A 200 23.75 7.58 -10.82
N ARG A 201 22.57 8.15 -10.57
CA ARG A 201 22.11 8.49 -9.23
C ARG A 201 21.92 7.26 -8.35
N LEU A 202 21.32 6.19 -8.87
CA LEU A 202 21.19 4.91 -8.16
C LEU A 202 22.58 4.38 -7.76
N GLU A 203 23.53 4.44 -8.69
CA GLU A 203 24.91 4.01 -8.49
C GLU A 203 25.63 4.85 -7.40
N GLU A 204 25.46 6.17 -7.41
CA GLU A 204 25.96 7.07 -6.37
C GLU A 204 25.38 6.73 -5.00
N ILE A 205 24.06 6.59 -4.91
CA ILE A 205 23.37 6.24 -3.66
C ILE A 205 23.84 4.88 -3.14
N SER A 206 23.98 3.89 -4.02
CA SER A 206 24.41 2.53 -3.65
C SER A 206 25.81 2.50 -3.03
N ARG A 207 26.70 3.41 -3.45
CA ARG A 207 28.08 3.50 -2.93
C ARG A 207 28.21 4.41 -1.72
N HIS A 208 27.18 5.20 -1.42
CA HIS A 208 27.25 6.16 -0.33
C HIS A 208 27.26 5.43 1.03
N PRO A 209 28.29 5.60 1.88
CA PRO A 209 28.55 4.75 3.06
C PRO A 209 27.47 4.78 4.15
N THR A 210 26.71 5.87 4.23
CA THR A 210 25.61 6.04 5.20
C THR A 210 24.24 5.84 4.56
N ILE A 211 23.95 6.52 3.45
CA ILE A 211 22.63 6.49 2.79
C ILE A 211 22.27 5.08 2.31
N SER A 212 23.21 4.32 1.73
CA SER A 212 22.91 2.99 1.17
C SER A 212 22.38 2.00 2.22
N LYS A 213 22.79 2.14 3.48
CA LYS A 213 22.32 1.32 4.62
C LYS A 213 20.85 1.60 4.98
N GLY A 214 20.40 2.80 4.63
CA GLY A 214 19.08 3.32 4.90
C GLY A 214 18.02 2.96 3.88
N VAL A 215 18.43 2.64 2.66
CA VAL A 215 17.53 2.31 1.55
C VAL A 215 16.81 0.99 1.84
N ARG A 216 15.48 1.04 1.78
CA ARG A 216 14.54 -0.06 2.07
C ARG A 216 13.86 -0.59 0.82
N ALA A 217 13.58 0.29 -0.13
CA ALA A 217 12.98 -0.07 -1.41
C ALA A 217 13.67 0.59 -2.60
N VAL A 218 13.73 -0.13 -3.72
CA VAL A 218 14.04 0.42 -5.04
C VAL A 218 12.79 0.30 -5.88
N GLN A 219 12.31 1.42 -6.40
CA GLN A 219 11.13 1.51 -7.26
C GLN A 219 11.58 1.75 -8.69
N ILE A 220 11.29 0.79 -9.57
CA ILE A 220 11.51 0.88 -11.01
C ILE A 220 10.27 1.52 -11.62
N VAL A 221 10.42 2.73 -12.14
CA VAL A 221 9.35 3.48 -12.80
C VAL A 221 9.29 3.03 -14.25
N LEU A 222 8.20 2.37 -14.64
CA LEU A 222 8.02 1.69 -15.92
C LEU A 222 7.54 2.61 -17.07
N HIS A 223 7.69 3.93 -16.91
CA HIS A 223 7.34 4.88 -17.96
C HIS A 223 8.24 4.70 -19.18
N PHE A 224 7.67 4.91 -20.37
CA PHE A 224 8.34 4.62 -21.63
C PHE A 224 8.07 5.66 -22.72
N TYR A 225 9.02 5.81 -23.62
CA TYR A 225 8.85 6.53 -24.87
C TYR A 225 8.15 5.60 -25.87
N ASN A 226 7.09 6.07 -26.51
CA ASN A 226 6.22 5.27 -27.36
C ASN A 226 6.68 5.34 -28.83
N PHE A 227 6.78 4.20 -29.48
CA PHE A 227 7.14 4.11 -30.91
C PHE A 227 6.09 4.71 -31.85
N SER A 228 4.82 4.80 -31.43
CA SER A 228 3.76 5.47 -32.21
C SER A 228 4.09 6.92 -32.51
N PHE A 229 4.95 7.55 -31.71
CA PHE A 229 5.42 8.92 -31.89
C PHE A 229 6.66 9.03 -32.80
N THR A 230 7.07 7.99 -33.52
CA THR A 230 7.97 8.17 -34.67
C THR A 230 7.29 8.96 -35.79
N ASP A 231 5.96 8.86 -35.86
CA ASP A 231 5.14 9.68 -36.73
C ASP A 231 4.91 11.06 -36.09
N PHE A 232 5.29 12.12 -36.81
CA PHE A 232 5.19 13.50 -36.33
C PHE A 232 3.73 13.93 -36.14
N HIS A 233 2.82 13.55 -37.03
CA HIS A 233 1.40 13.92 -36.93
C HIS A 233 0.75 13.25 -35.71
N ARG A 234 1.02 11.95 -35.49
CA ARG A 234 0.55 11.27 -34.27
C ARG A 234 1.11 11.89 -33.00
N PHE A 235 2.40 12.27 -33.02
CA PHE A 235 3.01 12.98 -31.90
C PHE A 235 2.27 14.29 -31.61
N ILE A 236 2.01 15.14 -32.62
CA ILE A 236 1.29 16.40 -32.43
C ILE A 236 -0.16 16.19 -31.99
N SER A 237 -0.85 15.22 -32.61
CA SER A 237 -2.25 14.88 -32.29
C SER A 237 -2.42 14.51 -30.82
N TYR A 238 -1.56 13.60 -30.32
CA TYR A 238 -1.55 13.23 -28.91
C TYR A 238 -1.30 14.43 -27.98
N GLN A 239 -0.37 15.31 -28.34
CA GLN A 239 -0.08 16.49 -27.51
C GLN A 239 -1.24 17.48 -27.50
N ALA A 240 -1.98 17.59 -28.60
CA ALA A 240 -3.20 18.39 -28.65
C ALA A 240 -4.28 17.82 -27.72
N ASP A 241 -4.52 16.49 -27.78
CA ASP A 241 -5.44 15.79 -26.86
C ASP A 241 -5.03 16.02 -25.40
N GLU A 242 -3.73 15.98 -25.10
CA GLU A 242 -3.23 16.16 -23.74
C GLU A 242 -3.40 17.58 -23.21
N VAL A 243 -3.15 18.61 -24.03
CA VAL A 243 -3.45 19.98 -23.63
C VAL A 243 -4.96 20.15 -23.41
N GLU A 244 -5.79 19.57 -24.26
CA GLU A 244 -7.25 19.58 -24.14
C GLU A 244 -7.73 18.92 -22.84
N ASN A 245 -7.19 17.73 -22.52
CA ASN A 245 -7.44 17.00 -21.27
C ASN A 245 -7.05 17.80 -20.01
N HIS A 246 -6.13 18.75 -20.11
CA HIS A 246 -5.77 19.63 -18.99
C HIS A 246 -6.59 20.92 -18.94
N VAL A 247 -6.95 21.47 -20.10
CA VAL A 247 -7.70 22.74 -20.20
C VAL A 247 -9.17 22.53 -19.84
N ASP A 248 -9.80 21.47 -20.33
CA ASP A 248 -11.24 21.29 -20.18
C ASP A 248 -11.68 21.04 -18.74
N PRO A 249 -11.08 20.14 -17.95
CA PRO A 249 -11.42 20.01 -16.54
C PRO A 249 -11.08 21.27 -15.73
N PHE A 250 -9.98 21.96 -16.09
CA PHE A 250 -9.57 23.19 -15.42
C PHE A 250 -10.63 24.30 -15.57
N ASP A 251 -11.25 24.39 -16.74
CA ASP A 251 -12.35 25.33 -17.05
C ASP A 251 -13.68 24.86 -16.45
N HIS A 252 -14.15 23.66 -16.83
CA HIS A 252 -15.50 23.17 -16.51
C HIS A 252 -15.67 22.83 -15.03
N ALA A 253 -14.67 22.20 -14.40
CA ALA A 253 -14.73 21.83 -12.99
C ALA A 253 -14.15 22.92 -12.07
N LYS A 254 -13.79 24.09 -12.64
CA LYS A 254 -13.18 25.23 -11.93
C LYS A 254 -12.04 24.83 -10.99
N MET A 255 -11.16 23.93 -11.44
CA MET A 255 -10.07 23.41 -10.61
C MET A 255 -9.16 24.51 -10.05
N TRP A 256 -9.11 25.67 -10.72
CA TRP A 256 -8.38 26.85 -10.28
C TRP A 256 -8.84 27.41 -8.93
N GLU A 257 -10.11 27.23 -8.53
CA GLU A 257 -10.61 27.64 -7.21
C GLU A 257 -9.89 26.88 -6.09
N SER A 258 -9.62 25.59 -6.30
CA SER A 258 -8.88 24.74 -5.34
C SER A 258 -7.37 25.04 -5.28
N LEU A 259 -6.86 25.78 -6.25
CA LEU A 259 -5.44 26.16 -6.36
C LEU A 259 -5.19 27.61 -5.95
N ASP A 260 -6.20 28.29 -5.39
CA ASP A 260 -6.16 29.72 -5.01
C ASP A 260 -5.73 30.64 -6.16
N ILE A 261 -6.07 30.28 -7.41
CA ILE A 261 -5.75 31.08 -8.60
C ILE A 261 -6.89 32.09 -8.83
N PRO A 262 -6.61 33.39 -9.04
CA PRO A 262 -7.64 34.37 -9.37
C PRO A 262 -8.37 34.03 -10.67
N GLU A 263 -9.70 34.18 -10.69
CA GLU A 263 -10.56 33.86 -11.85
C GLU A 263 -10.07 34.49 -13.16
N GLN A 264 -9.68 35.76 -13.13
CA GLN A 264 -9.17 36.46 -14.31
C GLN A 264 -7.91 35.79 -14.88
N THR A 265 -7.00 35.34 -14.02
CA THR A 265 -5.79 34.61 -14.41
C THR A 265 -6.14 33.22 -14.94
N ALA A 266 -7.11 32.55 -14.34
CA ALA A 266 -7.58 31.25 -14.81
C ALA A 266 -8.22 31.33 -16.22
N LEU A 267 -9.05 32.35 -16.48
CA LEU A 267 -9.65 32.59 -17.79
C LEU A 267 -8.61 32.89 -18.87
N GLU A 268 -7.58 33.67 -18.54
CA GLU A 268 -6.45 33.92 -19.43
C GLU A 268 -5.70 32.62 -19.75
N MET A 269 -5.45 31.78 -18.74
CA MET A 269 -4.80 30.49 -18.93
C MET A 269 -5.63 29.55 -19.82
N VAL A 270 -6.95 29.46 -19.61
CA VAL A 270 -7.85 28.67 -20.46
C VAL A 270 -7.82 29.18 -21.90
N SER A 271 -7.91 30.50 -22.09
CA SER A 271 -7.84 31.11 -23.43
C SER A 271 -6.54 30.79 -24.14
N ASN A 272 -5.41 30.92 -23.44
CA ASN A 272 -4.09 30.55 -23.96
C ASN A 272 -4.03 29.04 -24.28
N GLY A 273 -4.58 28.18 -23.43
CA GLY A 273 -4.62 26.74 -23.65
C GLY A 273 -5.41 26.37 -24.91
N ARG A 274 -6.60 26.97 -25.09
CA ARG A 274 -7.42 26.78 -26.30
C ARG A 274 -6.72 27.31 -27.57
N ALA A 275 -5.94 28.38 -27.47
CA ALA A 275 -5.13 28.88 -28.58
C ALA A 275 -3.99 27.90 -28.96
N VAL A 276 -3.35 27.28 -27.98
CA VAL A 276 -2.34 26.22 -28.20
C VAL A 276 -2.98 25.01 -28.87
N ILE A 277 -4.10 24.50 -28.36
CA ILE A 277 -4.85 23.37 -28.95
C ILE A 277 -5.18 23.68 -30.41
N SER A 278 -5.77 24.84 -30.67
CA SER A 278 -6.14 25.27 -32.03
C SER A 278 -4.93 25.27 -32.97
N THR A 279 -3.76 25.70 -32.48
CA THR A 279 -2.53 25.73 -33.27
C THR A 279 -2.01 24.32 -33.56
N LEU A 280 -1.98 23.43 -32.55
CA LEU A 280 -1.56 22.04 -32.75
C LEU A 280 -2.46 21.30 -33.75
N ARG A 281 -3.79 21.46 -33.65
CA ARG A 281 -4.76 20.85 -34.59
C ARG A 281 -4.62 21.38 -36.01
N ARG A 282 -4.32 22.67 -36.19
CA ARG A 282 -3.99 23.21 -37.53
C ARG A 282 -2.73 22.57 -38.10
N LEU A 283 -1.67 22.47 -37.29
CA LEU A 283 -0.40 21.87 -37.71
C LEU A 283 -0.50 20.37 -37.99
N GLU A 284 -1.39 19.67 -37.30
CA GLU A 284 -1.70 18.25 -37.55
C GLU A 284 -2.32 18.03 -38.94
N LEU A 285 -3.23 18.91 -39.36
CA LEU A 285 -4.00 18.80 -40.60
C LEU A 285 -3.32 19.43 -41.83
N ALA A 286 -2.28 20.25 -41.62
CA ALA A 286 -1.64 20.98 -42.70
C ALA A 286 -0.80 20.04 -43.58
N ASP A 287 -1.06 20.08 -44.89
CA ASP A 287 -0.25 19.38 -45.88
C ASP A 287 1.12 20.07 -45.98
N PRO A 288 2.26 19.34 -45.88
CA PRO A 288 3.58 19.91 -46.12
C PRO A 288 3.74 20.56 -47.50
N ASP A 289 2.95 20.14 -48.51
CA ASP A 289 3.07 20.60 -49.89
C ASP A 289 2.06 21.70 -50.28
N ASP A 290 1.10 22.05 -49.41
CA ASP A 290 0.10 23.11 -49.64
C ASP A 290 0.15 24.21 -48.56
N ASN A 291 0.68 25.37 -48.93
CA ASN A 291 0.82 26.52 -48.05
C ASN A 291 -0.50 27.27 -47.77
N SER A 292 -1.65 26.83 -48.28
CA SER A 292 -2.90 27.58 -48.21
C SER A 292 -3.62 27.54 -46.84
N GLY A 293 -3.05 26.88 -45.81
CA GLY A 293 -3.67 26.67 -44.49
C GLY A 293 -2.95 27.25 -43.26
N TYR A 294 -1.78 27.88 -43.40
CA TYR A 294 -0.96 28.35 -42.26
C TYR A 294 -1.28 29.79 -41.83
N CYS A 295 -1.31 30.05 -40.53
CA CYS A 295 -1.32 31.40 -39.97
C CYS A 295 0.10 31.95 -39.78
N GLU A 296 0.24 33.28 -39.72
CA GLU A 296 1.52 33.94 -39.42
C GLU A 296 2.06 33.46 -38.05
N GLY A 297 3.25 32.87 -38.04
CA GLY A 297 3.88 32.27 -36.84
C GLY A 297 3.70 30.75 -36.68
N ASP A 298 2.85 30.09 -37.48
CA ASP A 298 2.69 28.62 -37.43
C ASP A 298 3.97 27.90 -37.92
N GLU A 299 4.73 28.49 -38.85
CA GLU A 299 6.02 27.96 -39.31
C GLU A 299 7.07 27.87 -38.19
N ASP A 300 7.15 28.89 -37.32
CA ASP A 300 8.07 28.92 -36.19
C ASP A 300 7.71 27.85 -35.15
N HIS A 301 6.40 27.70 -34.87
CA HIS A 301 5.91 26.64 -33.98
C HIS A 301 6.20 25.25 -34.57
N ARG A 302 5.97 25.05 -35.87
CA ARG A 302 6.27 23.78 -36.56
C ARG A 302 7.75 23.45 -36.49
N ALA A 303 8.63 24.42 -36.74
CA ALA A 303 10.08 24.22 -36.65
C ALA A 303 10.51 23.84 -35.22
N ARG A 304 9.97 24.52 -34.20
CA ARG A 304 10.25 24.22 -32.80
C ARG A 304 9.74 22.84 -32.38
N LEU A 305 8.54 22.46 -32.82
CA LEU A 305 7.95 21.15 -32.59
C LEU A 305 8.75 20.04 -33.29
N GLY A 306 9.22 20.27 -34.51
CA GLY A 306 10.10 19.34 -35.22
C GLY A 306 11.42 19.08 -34.48
N GLU A 307 12.00 20.12 -33.88
CA GLU A 307 13.19 19.97 -33.05
C GLU A 307 12.91 19.18 -31.75
N ILE A 308 11.76 19.42 -31.10
CA ILE A 308 11.34 18.67 -29.91
C ILE A 308 11.08 17.21 -30.25
N HIS A 309 10.40 16.95 -31.37
CA HIS A 309 10.17 15.59 -31.87
C HIS A 309 11.49 14.87 -32.13
N ARG A 310 12.47 15.53 -32.76
CA ARG A 310 13.81 14.96 -32.94
C ARG A 310 14.49 14.63 -31.61
N GLN A 311 14.35 15.49 -30.60
CA GLN A 311 14.86 15.23 -29.25
C GLN A 311 14.14 14.05 -28.58
N TYR A 312 12.83 13.94 -28.75
CA TYR A 312 12.03 12.80 -28.31
C TYR A 312 12.56 11.48 -28.88
N LEU A 313 12.82 11.44 -30.20
CA LEU A 313 13.34 10.24 -30.86
C LEU A 313 14.73 9.84 -30.34
N ILE A 314 15.58 10.81 -30.00
CA ILE A 314 16.87 10.54 -29.35
C ILE A 314 16.67 9.91 -27.96
N LEU A 315 15.67 10.36 -27.20
CA LEU A 315 15.37 9.82 -25.87
C LEU A 315 14.79 8.41 -25.97
N LEU A 316 13.91 8.16 -26.94
CA LEU A 316 13.40 6.84 -27.28
C LEU A 316 14.55 5.86 -27.59
N GLU A 317 15.46 6.24 -28.49
CA GLU A 317 16.61 5.39 -28.85
C GLU A 317 17.51 5.10 -27.64
N LYS A 318 17.73 6.09 -26.77
CA LYS A 318 18.50 5.91 -25.53
C LYS A 318 17.81 4.93 -24.58
N GLN A 319 16.51 5.01 -24.38
CA GLN A 319 15.76 4.06 -23.55
C GLN A 319 15.85 2.65 -24.12
N GLU A 320 15.61 2.50 -25.42
CA GLU A 320 15.71 1.20 -26.10
C GLU A 320 17.10 0.59 -26.00
N SER A 321 18.14 1.42 -26.13
CA SER A 321 19.52 0.99 -25.94
C SER A 321 19.75 0.46 -24.52
N LEU A 322 19.23 1.11 -23.47
CA LEU A 322 19.35 0.65 -22.09
C LEU A 322 18.69 -0.71 -21.84
N ILE A 323 17.54 -0.95 -22.48
CA ILE A 323 16.80 -2.21 -22.38
C ILE A 323 17.54 -3.31 -23.15
N ARG A 324 17.86 -3.06 -24.43
CA ARG A 324 18.53 -4.02 -25.33
C ARG A 324 19.90 -4.45 -24.82
N THR A 325 20.69 -3.51 -24.29
CA THR A 325 22.02 -3.81 -23.71
C THR A 325 21.94 -4.43 -22.32
N LYS A 326 20.74 -4.55 -21.73
CA LYS A 326 20.52 -4.98 -20.33
C LYS A 326 21.25 -4.10 -19.30
N LYS A 327 21.67 -2.90 -19.68
CA LYS A 327 22.41 -1.99 -18.80
C LYS A 327 21.56 -1.57 -17.60
N LEU A 328 20.26 -1.34 -17.81
CA LEU A 328 19.31 -1.05 -16.73
C LEU A 328 19.33 -2.16 -15.67
N SER A 329 19.04 -3.40 -16.08
CA SER A 329 18.89 -4.52 -15.15
C SER A 329 20.20 -4.86 -14.44
N GLN A 330 21.33 -4.81 -15.15
CA GLN A 330 22.66 -5.04 -14.57
C GLN A 330 23.03 -3.96 -13.54
N THR A 331 22.77 -2.69 -13.85
CA THR A 331 23.07 -1.57 -12.93
C THR A 331 22.20 -1.67 -11.68
N VAL A 332 20.91 -1.95 -11.84
CA VAL A 332 19.99 -2.15 -10.71
C VAL A 332 20.43 -3.33 -9.86
N GLY A 333 20.71 -4.49 -10.46
CA GLY A 333 21.18 -5.67 -9.71
C GLY A 333 22.48 -5.41 -8.95
N SER A 334 23.46 -4.77 -9.60
CA SER A 334 24.72 -4.36 -8.99
C SER A 334 24.51 -3.40 -7.82
N ALA A 335 23.68 -2.36 -8.00
CA ALA A 335 23.38 -1.38 -6.95
C ALA A 335 22.70 -2.03 -5.75
N ILE A 336 21.71 -2.89 -5.98
CA ILE A 336 20.97 -3.59 -4.93
C ILE A 336 21.89 -4.51 -4.12
N SER A 337 22.86 -5.18 -4.75
CA SER A 337 23.82 -6.01 -4.02
C SER A 337 24.69 -5.25 -3.01
N ARG A 338 24.80 -3.92 -3.14
CA ARG A 338 25.50 -3.04 -2.20
C ARG A 338 24.59 -2.49 -1.08
N MET A 339 23.28 -2.62 -1.22
CA MET A 339 22.28 -2.08 -0.30
C MET A 339 21.82 -3.17 0.68
N LEU A 340 22.58 -3.36 1.76
CA LEU A 340 22.34 -4.42 2.76
C LEU A 340 21.02 -4.28 3.53
N GLY A 341 20.41 -3.09 3.53
CA GLY A 341 19.14 -2.81 4.20
C GLY A 341 17.90 -2.95 3.31
N LEU A 342 18.09 -3.26 2.03
CA LEU A 342 17.01 -3.38 1.05
C LEU A 342 16.21 -4.65 1.30
N TRP A 343 14.89 -4.52 1.31
CA TRP A 343 14.00 -5.68 1.44
C TRP A 343 12.88 -5.69 0.39
N LYS A 344 12.63 -4.57 -0.30
CA LYS A 344 11.57 -4.41 -1.29
C LYS A 344 12.07 -3.98 -2.66
N LEU A 345 11.55 -4.64 -3.69
CA LEU A 345 11.66 -4.22 -5.09
C LEU A 345 10.26 -3.91 -5.62
N ASP A 346 10.06 -2.70 -6.14
CA ASP A 346 8.77 -2.21 -6.61
C ASP A 346 8.85 -1.88 -8.10
N PHE A 347 7.79 -2.20 -8.84
CA PHE A 347 7.63 -1.91 -10.25
C PHE A 347 6.32 -1.16 -10.45
N ASN A 348 6.37 0.03 -11.04
CA ASN A 348 5.19 0.87 -11.15
C ASN A 348 5.15 1.64 -12.48
N ASP A 349 4.09 1.44 -13.27
CA ASP A 349 3.81 2.23 -14.49
C ASP A 349 2.81 3.38 -14.25
N THR A 350 2.26 3.49 -13.03
CA THR A 350 1.34 4.55 -12.57
C THR A 350 2.00 5.49 -11.55
N ASP A 351 3.33 5.64 -11.56
CA ASP A 351 4.03 6.57 -10.65
C ASP A 351 3.89 8.02 -11.14
N PHE A 352 2.69 8.58 -11.03
CA PHE A 352 2.37 9.97 -11.39
C PHE A 352 3.17 11.00 -10.59
N GLU A 353 3.75 10.61 -9.45
CA GLU A 353 4.66 11.45 -8.67
C GLU A 353 5.93 11.81 -9.45
N SER A 354 6.45 10.90 -10.28
CA SER A 354 7.57 11.18 -11.18
C SER A 354 7.20 12.16 -12.30
N LEU A 355 5.90 12.34 -12.54
CA LEU A 355 5.31 13.20 -13.55
C LEU A 355 4.79 14.52 -12.97
N LYS A 356 5.10 14.88 -11.73
CA LYS A 356 4.65 16.15 -11.11
C LYS A 356 5.02 17.41 -11.90
N ASP A 357 6.01 17.33 -12.78
CA ASP A 357 6.43 18.40 -13.68
C ASP A 357 5.58 18.48 -14.98
N ARG A 358 4.55 17.63 -15.11
CA ARG A 358 3.59 17.63 -16.24
C ARG A 358 2.52 18.71 -16.16
N ARG A 359 2.55 19.61 -15.16
CA ARG A 359 1.55 20.68 -15.06
C ARG A 359 1.68 21.63 -16.25
N LEU A 360 0.73 21.56 -17.18
CA LEU A 360 0.63 22.49 -18.30
C LEU A 360 0.12 23.87 -17.87
N MET A 361 -0.81 23.89 -16.92
CA MET A 361 -1.49 25.08 -16.41
C MET A 361 -0.74 25.66 -15.19
N VAL A 362 0.37 26.38 -15.43
CA VAL A 362 1.17 27.04 -14.37
C VAL A 362 0.89 28.55 -14.34
N PRO A 363 0.47 29.13 -13.19
CA PRO A 363 0.22 30.57 -13.08
C PRO A 363 1.45 31.40 -13.46
N GLY A 364 1.26 32.39 -14.34
CA GLY A 364 2.32 33.29 -14.82
C GLY A 364 3.35 32.63 -15.75
N GLY A 365 3.15 31.36 -16.14
CA GLY A 365 4.02 30.63 -17.07
C GLY A 365 3.45 30.57 -18.50
N SER A 366 4.33 30.35 -19.47
CA SER A 366 3.94 30.05 -20.86
C SER A 366 3.50 28.60 -21.00
N ILE A 367 2.29 28.37 -21.52
CA ILE A 367 1.76 27.02 -21.81
C ILE A 367 2.66 26.31 -22.83
N TRP A 368 3.18 27.03 -23.82
CA TRP A 368 4.14 26.45 -24.79
C TRP A 368 5.41 25.94 -24.11
N ASP A 369 5.98 26.67 -23.14
CA ASP A 369 7.19 26.21 -22.46
C ASP A 369 6.92 25.03 -21.52
N ALA A 370 5.75 24.99 -20.89
CA ALA A 370 5.31 23.82 -20.13
C ALA A 370 5.10 22.61 -21.05
N LEU A 371 4.45 22.82 -22.20
CA LEU A 371 4.21 21.81 -23.21
C LEU A 371 5.52 21.25 -23.79
N HIS A 372 6.52 22.09 -24.05
CA HIS A 372 7.83 21.61 -24.53
C HIS A 372 8.52 20.69 -23.52
N ARG A 373 8.42 20.98 -22.22
CA ARG A 373 8.93 20.07 -21.18
C ARG A 373 8.11 18.79 -21.11
N TYR A 374 6.79 18.90 -21.26
CA TYR A 374 5.84 17.79 -21.26
C TYR A 374 6.12 16.80 -22.40
N MET A 375 6.28 17.33 -23.62
CA MET A 375 6.53 16.59 -24.85
C MET A 375 7.77 15.69 -24.80
N LEU A 376 8.75 16.03 -23.95
CA LEU A 376 9.99 15.25 -23.79
C LEU A 376 9.93 14.23 -22.65
N GLN A 377 8.81 14.13 -21.92
CA GLN A 377 8.65 13.12 -20.88
C GLN A 377 8.21 11.78 -21.49
N PRO A 378 8.59 10.65 -20.86
CA PRO A 378 8.01 9.36 -21.20
C PRO A 378 6.53 9.31 -20.81
N ILE A 379 5.77 8.44 -21.45
CA ILE A 379 4.35 8.18 -21.16
C ILE A 379 4.17 7.01 -20.19
N THR A 380 3.00 6.94 -19.57
CA THR A 380 2.59 5.84 -18.69
C THR A 380 1.92 4.71 -19.48
N GLY A 381 1.73 3.54 -18.84
CA GLY A 381 0.88 2.49 -19.41
C GLY A 381 -0.57 2.93 -19.58
N ASP A 382 -1.03 3.84 -18.71
CA ASP A 382 -2.39 4.38 -18.71
C ASP A 382 -2.59 5.33 -19.91
N ASP A 383 -1.63 6.24 -20.13
CA ASP A 383 -1.58 7.12 -21.30
C ASP A 383 -1.67 6.31 -22.60
N ALA A 384 -0.89 5.22 -22.69
CA ALA A 384 -0.86 4.38 -23.88
C ALA A 384 -2.21 3.69 -24.12
N LYS A 385 -2.83 3.16 -23.08
CA LYS A 385 -4.15 2.51 -23.14
C LYS A 385 -5.24 3.51 -23.54
N LYS A 386 -5.32 4.64 -22.85
CA LYS A 386 -6.33 5.69 -23.03
C LYS A 386 -6.35 6.23 -24.47
N HIS A 387 -5.17 6.41 -25.07
CA HIS A 387 -5.05 6.96 -26.43
C HIS A 387 -4.89 5.89 -27.53
N GLY A 388 -5.05 4.60 -27.20
CA GLY A 388 -4.92 3.51 -28.18
C GLY A 388 -3.53 3.43 -28.84
N LEU A 389 -2.48 3.79 -28.10
CA LEU A 389 -1.09 3.74 -28.55
C LEU A 389 -0.50 2.34 -28.39
N GLU A 390 0.70 2.13 -28.94
CA GLU A 390 1.45 0.90 -28.74
C GLU A 390 1.71 0.63 -27.24
N LEU A 391 1.39 -0.58 -26.79
CA LEU A 391 1.49 -0.97 -25.39
C LEU A 391 2.94 -1.30 -24.98
N PRO A 392 3.33 -1.04 -23.72
CA PRO A 392 4.70 -1.22 -23.25
C PRO A 392 5.16 -2.69 -23.20
N ASN A 393 6.49 -2.85 -23.16
CA ASN A 393 7.15 -4.13 -22.90
C ASN A 393 7.56 -4.29 -21.43
N TYR A 394 6.90 -5.18 -20.69
CA TYR A 394 7.22 -5.46 -19.30
C TYR A 394 8.25 -6.57 -19.05
N GLN A 395 8.91 -7.09 -20.10
CA GLN A 395 10.00 -8.06 -19.96
C GLN A 395 11.16 -7.55 -19.07
N CYS A 396 11.29 -6.22 -18.94
CA CYS A 396 12.24 -5.58 -18.04
C CYS A 396 12.06 -5.99 -16.56
N ILE A 397 10.83 -6.27 -16.11
CA ILE A 397 10.54 -6.71 -14.74
C ILE A 397 11.32 -8.00 -14.43
N VAL A 398 11.16 -8.99 -15.30
CA VAL A 398 11.84 -10.29 -15.21
C VAL A 398 13.36 -10.12 -15.29
N ASN A 399 13.84 -9.27 -16.20
CA ASN A 399 15.27 -9.03 -16.40
C ASN A 399 15.93 -8.39 -15.16
N VAL A 400 15.26 -7.42 -14.52
CA VAL A 400 15.73 -6.77 -13.29
C VAL A 400 15.78 -7.78 -12.16
N ILE A 401 14.70 -8.53 -11.95
CA ILE A 401 14.64 -9.56 -10.89
C ILE A 401 15.74 -10.61 -11.07
N ASP A 402 15.94 -11.13 -12.29
CA ASP A 402 17.01 -12.08 -12.60
C ASP A 402 18.40 -11.45 -12.33
N SER A 403 18.61 -10.19 -12.69
CA SER A 403 19.89 -9.49 -12.48
C SER A 403 20.20 -9.28 -10.99
N VAL A 404 19.22 -8.87 -10.18
CA VAL A 404 19.37 -8.72 -8.72
C VAL A 404 19.82 -10.02 -8.07
N ARG A 405 19.23 -11.14 -8.52
CA ARG A 405 19.56 -12.45 -7.98
C ARG A 405 20.93 -12.94 -8.41
N ARG A 406 21.32 -12.72 -9.66
CA ARG A 406 22.67 -13.03 -10.14
C ARG A 406 23.73 -12.24 -9.38
N ALA A 407 23.37 -11.06 -8.88
CA ALA A 407 24.23 -10.26 -8.00
C ALA A 407 24.30 -10.79 -6.55
N GLY A 408 23.63 -11.90 -6.23
CA GLY A 408 23.68 -12.57 -4.93
C GLY A 408 22.68 -12.04 -3.90
N THR A 409 21.76 -11.16 -4.29
CA THR A 409 20.75 -10.61 -3.38
C THR A 409 19.48 -11.46 -3.39
N LEU A 410 18.96 -11.73 -2.20
CA LEU A 410 17.71 -12.42 -1.98
C LEU A 410 16.60 -11.36 -1.86
N LEU A 411 15.52 -11.53 -2.62
CA LEU A 411 14.38 -10.63 -2.60
C LEU A 411 13.30 -11.21 -1.69
N ASP A 412 13.00 -10.48 -0.62
CA ASP A 412 11.98 -10.86 0.36
C ASP A 412 10.61 -10.27 -0.02
N ASN A 413 10.56 -9.11 -0.67
CA ASN A 413 9.33 -8.43 -1.06
C ASN A 413 9.38 -7.93 -2.51
N ILE A 414 8.35 -8.26 -3.30
CA ILE A 414 8.13 -7.76 -4.65
C ILE A 414 6.72 -7.16 -4.74
N ASP A 415 6.64 -5.96 -5.29
CA ASP A 415 5.40 -5.24 -5.56
C ASP A 415 5.38 -4.83 -7.05
N ILE A 416 4.28 -5.10 -7.74
CA ILE A 416 4.12 -4.82 -9.17
C ILE A 416 2.77 -4.14 -9.36
N LYS A 417 2.77 -2.94 -9.93
CA LYS A 417 1.58 -2.13 -10.19
C LYS A 417 1.56 -1.70 -11.63
N LEU A 418 0.52 -2.14 -12.34
CA LEU A 418 0.38 -1.99 -13.77
C LEU A 418 -1.00 -1.41 -14.14
N SER A 419 -1.06 -0.39 -14.99
CA SER A 419 -2.31 0.08 -15.62
C SER A 419 -2.62 -0.62 -16.94
N THR A 420 -1.68 -1.43 -17.44
CA THR A 420 -1.86 -2.29 -18.61
C THR A 420 -1.00 -3.55 -18.47
N LEU A 421 -1.35 -4.66 -19.13
CA LEU A 421 -0.47 -5.84 -19.17
C LEU A 421 0.60 -5.75 -20.28
N GLY A 422 0.66 -4.62 -20.98
CA GLY A 422 1.58 -4.43 -22.09
C GLY A 422 1.10 -5.16 -23.35
N TYR A 423 1.99 -5.34 -24.32
CA TYR A 423 1.64 -6.13 -25.51
C TYR A 423 1.42 -7.61 -25.16
N PRO A 424 0.68 -8.38 -25.99
CA PRO A 424 0.40 -9.79 -25.74
C PRO A 424 1.67 -10.63 -25.49
N GLY A 425 1.73 -11.28 -24.33
CA GLY A 425 2.88 -12.08 -23.91
C GLY A 425 4.06 -11.29 -23.33
N SER A 426 3.93 -9.98 -23.07
CA SER A 426 5.01 -9.18 -22.43
C SER A 426 5.43 -9.72 -21.05
N LEU A 427 4.49 -10.36 -20.35
CA LEU A 427 4.68 -11.03 -19.07
C LEU A 427 4.83 -12.56 -19.20
N ALA A 428 4.67 -13.11 -20.41
CA ALA A 428 4.69 -14.55 -20.62
C ALA A 428 6.12 -15.09 -20.47
N LEU A 429 6.32 -15.92 -19.44
CA LEU A 429 7.57 -16.64 -19.24
C LEU A 429 7.54 -17.95 -20.02
N ALA A 430 8.55 -18.19 -20.87
CA ALA A 430 8.77 -19.50 -21.48
C ALA A 430 8.84 -20.60 -20.39
N PRO A 431 8.34 -21.82 -20.64
CA PRO A 431 8.20 -22.85 -19.59
C PRO A 431 9.50 -23.15 -18.81
N ASP A 432 10.63 -23.15 -19.52
CA ASP A 432 11.95 -23.43 -18.97
C ASP A 432 12.41 -22.30 -18.04
N ILE A 433 12.25 -21.05 -18.52
CA ILE A 433 12.53 -19.83 -17.75
C ILE A 433 11.63 -19.78 -16.53
N ARG A 434 10.35 -20.13 -16.65
CA ARG A 434 9.40 -20.14 -15.54
C ARG A 434 9.85 -21.10 -14.42
N ARG A 435 10.25 -22.33 -14.75
CA ARG A 435 10.72 -23.30 -13.74
C ARG A 435 11.96 -22.79 -13.01
N GLU A 436 12.92 -22.26 -13.76
CA GLU A 436 14.11 -21.66 -13.19
C GLU A 436 13.77 -20.45 -12.30
N PHE A 437 12.88 -19.58 -12.78
CA PHE A 437 12.40 -18.40 -12.07
C PHE A 437 11.64 -18.75 -10.77
N SER A 438 10.77 -19.77 -10.79
CA SER A 438 10.08 -20.28 -9.61
C SER A 438 11.03 -20.92 -8.59
N SER A 439 11.99 -21.73 -9.04
CA SER A 439 13.01 -22.32 -8.16
C SER A 439 13.83 -21.26 -7.45
N ARG A 440 13.92 -20.09 -8.07
CA ARG A 440 14.56 -18.92 -7.54
C ARG A 440 13.63 -18.27 -6.48
N MET A 441 12.33 -18.06 -6.71
CA MET A 441 11.44 -17.33 -5.78
C MET A 441 11.13 -18.02 -4.42
N GLN A 442 11.83 -19.08 -4.03
CA GLN A 442 11.57 -19.87 -2.81
C GLN A 442 11.78 -19.15 -1.47
N GLN A 443 12.29 -17.92 -1.48
CA GLN A 443 12.50 -17.11 -0.27
C GLN A 443 11.59 -15.88 -0.20
N LEU A 444 10.79 -15.64 -1.24
CA LEU A 444 9.86 -14.52 -1.30
C LEU A 444 8.85 -14.61 -0.13
N LYS A 445 8.81 -13.59 0.71
CA LYS A 445 7.92 -13.49 1.87
C LYS A 445 6.69 -12.66 1.55
N GLU A 446 6.83 -11.64 0.71
CA GLU A 446 5.74 -10.76 0.35
C GLU A 446 5.64 -10.61 -1.15
N PHE A 447 4.42 -10.74 -1.67
CA PHE A 447 4.14 -10.50 -3.06
C PHE A 447 2.86 -9.68 -3.20
N ALA A 448 2.96 -8.58 -3.93
CA ALA A 448 1.83 -7.75 -4.31
C ALA A 448 1.79 -7.58 -5.83
N PHE A 449 0.60 -7.72 -6.39
CA PHE A 449 0.34 -7.42 -7.79
C PHE A 449 -0.97 -6.65 -7.91
N SER A 450 -0.91 -5.51 -8.61
CA SER A 450 -2.06 -4.67 -8.93
C SER A 450 -2.13 -4.45 -10.43
N PHE A 451 -3.31 -4.66 -11.00
CA PHE A 451 -3.60 -4.39 -12.40
C PHE A 451 -4.91 -3.61 -12.52
N GLU A 452 -4.95 -2.58 -13.38
CA GLU A 452 -6.15 -1.80 -13.69
C GLU A 452 -6.50 -1.88 -15.18
N GLY A 453 -7.43 -2.75 -15.55
CA GLY A 453 -7.92 -2.85 -16.92
C GLY A 453 -8.75 -4.09 -17.21
N ASN A 454 -9.21 -4.20 -18.45
CA ASN A 454 -9.99 -5.34 -18.91
C ASN A 454 -9.06 -6.45 -19.43
N LEU A 455 -9.35 -7.69 -19.06
CA LEU A 455 -8.59 -8.86 -19.50
C LEU A 455 -9.27 -9.54 -20.68
N THR A 456 -8.48 -9.95 -21.67
CA THR A 456 -8.90 -11.01 -22.60
C THR A 456 -8.65 -12.39 -21.98
N GLU A 457 -9.24 -13.45 -22.55
CA GLU A 457 -8.97 -14.83 -22.10
C GLU A 457 -7.48 -15.20 -22.19
N GLN A 458 -6.80 -14.74 -23.25
CA GLN A 458 -5.36 -14.95 -23.44
C GLN A 458 -4.54 -14.22 -22.38
N ASP A 459 -4.90 -12.98 -22.06
CA ASP A 459 -4.23 -12.20 -21.01
C ASP A 459 -4.36 -12.85 -19.64
N ALA A 460 -5.55 -13.40 -19.34
CA ALA A 460 -5.79 -14.10 -18.09
C ALA A 460 -4.90 -15.36 -17.95
N ASP A 461 -4.72 -16.13 -19.03
CA ASP A 461 -3.84 -17.31 -19.03
C ASP A 461 -2.35 -16.93 -18.90
N ASP A 462 -1.89 -15.93 -19.65
CA ASP A 462 -0.50 -15.46 -19.56
C ASP A 462 -0.18 -14.86 -18.19
N LEU A 463 -1.10 -14.08 -17.63
CA LEU A 463 -0.97 -13.52 -16.29
C LEU A 463 -1.03 -14.63 -15.22
N SER A 464 -1.90 -15.63 -15.36
CA SER A 464 -1.92 -16.80 -14.47
C SER A 464 -0.59 -17.54 -14.45
N LYS A 465 0.02 -17.76 -15.63
CA LYS A 465 1.36 -18.37 -15.76
C LYS A 465 2.45 -17.50 -15.13
N PHE A 466 2.38 -16.18 -15.30
CA PHE A 466 3.31 -15.23 -14.71
C PHE A 466 3.22 -15.24 -13.18
N LEU A 467 2.02 -15.05 -12.62
CA LEU A 467 1.78 -15.03 -11.17
C LEU A 467 2.14 -16.36 -10.52
N SER A 468 1.83 -17.49 -11.17
CA SER A 468 2.25 -18.81 -10.71
C SER A 468 3.76 -18.91 -10.49
N ALA A 469 4.56 -18.17 -11.26
CA ALA A 469 6.01 -18.20 -11.13
C ALA A 469 6.50 -17.63 -9.77
N PHE A 470 5.83 -16.59 -9.28
CA PHE A 470 6.12 -15.94 -7.99
C PHE A 470 5.46 -16.67 -6.83
N LEU A 471 4.24 -17.13 -7.05
CA LEU A 471 3.43 -17.75 -6.03
C LEU A 471 3.85 -19.19 -5.78
N ASP A 472 4.68 -19.82 -6.60
CA ASP A 472 5.17 -21.18 -6.36
C ASP A 472 6.23 -21.28 -5.24
N THR A 473 5.96 -20.68 -4.07
CA THR A 473 6.86 -20.66 -2.90
C THR A 473 6.11 -20.98 -1.60
N SER A 474 6.80 -21.69 -0.70
CA SER A 474 6.29 -22.00 0.66
C SER A 474 6.66 -20.94 1.71
N SER A 475 7.52 -19.97 1.37
CA SER A 475 7.97 -18.91 2.27
C SER A 475 7.03 -17.73 2.40
N LEU A 476 6.01 -17.65 1.53
CA LEU A 476 5.10 -16.51 1.44
C LEU A 476 4.32 -16.30 2.74
N GLN A 477 4.37 -15.08 3.25
CA GLN A 477 3.72 -14.59 4.45
C GLN A 477 2.59 -13.62 4.11
N ASN A 478 2.80 -12.76 3.11
CA ASN A 478 1.84 -11.74 2.70
C ASN A 478 1.57 -11.84 1.19
N LEU A 479 0.29 -11.91 0.82
CA LEU A 479 -0.15 -11.96 -0.57
C LEU A 479 -1.22 -10.91 -0.83
N ARG A 480 -0.99 -10.05 -1.83
CA ARG A 480 -1.97 -9.07 -2.29
C ARG A 480 -2.16 -9.16 -3.79
N LEU A 481 -3.38 -9.40 -4.25
CA LEU A 481 -3.74 -9.43 -5.66
C LEU A 481 -4.94 -8.52 -5.88
N HIS A 482 -4.75 -7.45 -6.65
CA HIS A 482 -5.78 -6.48 -6.98
C HIS A 482 -5.93 -6.40 -8.50
N MET A 483 -7.10 -6.71 -9.05
CA MET A 483 -7.32 -6.83 -10.49
C MET A 483 -8.52 -6.00 -10.93
N ARG A 484 -8.37 -4.68 -10.91
CA ARG A 484 -9.49 -3.77 -11.14
C ARG A 484 -9.91 -3.78 -12.62
N GLY A 485 -11.11 -4.27 -12.90
CA GLY A 485 -11.74 -4.14 -14.22
C GLY A 485 -12.38 -2.76 -14.40
N GLU A 486 -12.37 -2.23 -15.63
CA GLU A 486 -13.10 -0.99 -15.96
C GLU A 486 -14.59 -1.27 -16.23
N GLU A 487 -14.89 -2.48 -16.72
CA GLU A 487 -16.25 -2.92 -17.04
C GLU A 487 -16.77 -3.91 -16.00
N ALA A 488 -18.07 -3.80 -15.67
CA ALA A 488 -18.74 -4.67 -14.71
C ALA A 488 -18.73 -6.16 -15.13
N GLU A 489 -18.60 -6.44 -16.43
CA GLU A 489 -18.57 -7.80 -17.00
C GLU A 489 -17.17 -8.27 -17.40
N ALA A 490 -16.11 -7.52 -17.08
CA ALA A 490 -14.75 -7.89 -17.46
C ALA A 490 -14.35 -9.29 -16.95
N ALA A 491 -13.61 -10.04 -17.78
CA ALA A 491 -13.09 -11.34 -17.40
C ALA A 491 -12.19 -11.20 -16.16
N ARG A 492 -12.45 -12.03 -15.14
CA ARG A 492 -11.70 -12.03 -13.88
C ARG A 492 -10.69 -13.16 -13.87
N ILE A 493 -9.55 -12.93 -13.23
CA ILE A 493 -8.53 -13.97 -13.04
C ILE A 493 -9.04 -14.99 -12.04
N ASP A 494 -9.08 -16.25 -12.47
CA ASP A 494 -9.30 -17.39 -11.60
C ASP A 494 -8.04 -17.66 -10.76
N VAL A 495 -7.92 -16.94 -9.64
CA VAL A 495 -6.80 -17.08 -8.71
C VAL A 495 -6.73 -18.46 -8.07
N GLY A 496 -7.85 -19.23 -8.09
CA GLY A 496 -7.90 -20.60 -7.61
C GLY A 496 -6.93 -21.53 -8.33
N GLN A 497 -6.69 -21.31 -9.63
CA GLN A 497 -5.72 -22.08 -10.42
C GLN A 497 -4.28 -21.87 -9.93
N ILE A 498 -4.00 -20.68 -9.41
CA ILE A 498 -2.66 -20.24 -9.06
C ILE A 498 -2.31 -20.64 -7.62
N ILE A 499 -3.26 -20.46 -6.69
CA ILE A 499 -3.00 -20.61 -5.25
C ILE A 499 -3.33 -22.02 -4.71
N GLY A 500 -4.16 -22.80 -5.41
CA GLY A 500 -4.77 -24.03 -4.91
C GLY A 500 -3.88 -25.28 -4.90
N SER A 501 -2.60 -25.20 -5.26
CA SER A 501 -1.74 -26.38 -5.52
C SER A 501 -0.80 -26.77 -4.37
N LYS A 502 -0.39 -25.85 -3.49
CA LYS A 502 0.59 -26.11 -2.40
C LYS A 502 0.08 -25.72 -1.00
N SER A 503 0.70 -26.29 0.04
CA SER A 503 0.49 -25.87 1.44
C SER A 503 1.08 -24.48 1.67
N ARG A 504 0.36 -23.64 2.43
CA ARG A 504 0.68 -22.22 2.67
C ARG A 504 0.76 -21.90 4.17
N HIS A 505 1.40 -22.77 4.94
CA HIS A 505 1.46 -22.68 6.40
C HIS A 505 2.09 -21.39 6.97
N LYS A 506 2.80 -20.60 6.17
CA LYS A 506 3.38 -19.31 6.57
C LYS A 506 2.55 -18.09 6.15
N LEU A 507 1.54 -18.28 5.31
CA LEU A 507 0.73 -17.19 4.77
C LEU A 507 -0.23 -16.67 5.85
N ILE A 508 0.07 -15.49 6.38
CA ILE A 508 -0.63 -14.87 7.50
C ILE A 508 -1.48 -13.67 7.08
N ASP A 509 -1.21 -13.09 5.91
CA ASP A 509 -1.96 -11.95 5.38
C ASP A 509 -2.33 -12.18 3.90
N ILE A 510 -3.62 -12.05 3.61
CA ILE A 510 -4.17 -12.24 2.27
C ILE A 510 -5.08 -11.06 1.95
N SER A 511 -4.87 -10.45 0.78
CA SER A 511 -5.77 -9.46 0.20
C SER A 511 -6.07 -9.83 -1.23
N PHE A 512 -7.33 -10.08 -1.53
CA PHE A 512 -7.84 -10.30 -2.88
C PHE A 512 -8.90 -9.27 -3.20
N ASP A 513 -8.77 -8.62 -4.36
CA ASP A 513 -9.65 -7.56 -4.82
C ASP A 513 -9.94 -7.73 -6.30
N GLN A 514 -11.23 -7.80 -6.66
CA GLN A 514 -11.71 -7.98 -8.04
C GLN A 514 -11.19 -9.27 -8.73
N VAL A 515 -11.09 -10.37 -7.98
CA VAL A 515 -10.64 -11.67 -8.52
C VAL A 515 -11.78 -12.69 -8.62
N ALA A 516 -11.54 -13.84 -9.24
CA ALA A 516 -12.49 -14.95 -9.30
C ALA A 516 -11.92 -16.25 -8.73
N MET A 517 -12.79 -17.12 -8.21
CA MET A 517 -12.40 -18.45 -7.72
C MET A 517 -13.60 -19.40 -7.67
N ASP A 518 -13.36 -20.69 -7.92
CA ASP A 518 -14.31 -21.76 -7.60
C ASP A 518 -14.36 -22.07 -6.10
N LEU A 519 -15.54 -22.36 -5.55
CA LEU A 519 -15.69 -22.75 -4.13
C LEU A 519 -14.81 -23.94 -3.72
N PRO A 520 -14.75 -25.08 -4.45
CA PRO A 520 -13.88 -26.19 -4.06
C PRO A 520 -12.39 -25.81 -3.95
N ARG A 521 -11.95 -24.80 -4.71
CA ARG A 521 -10.57 -24.30 -4.64
C ARG A 521 -10.39 -23.33 -3.49
N LEU A 522 -11.37 -22.49 -3.20
CA LEU A 522 -11.40 -21.64 -2.01
C LEU A 522 -11.31 -22.49 -0.74
N LEU A 523 -12.17 -23.50 -0.61
CA LEU A 523 -12.18 -24.40 0.55
C LEU A 523 -10.81 -25.08 0.74
N ARG A 524 -10.26 -25.66 -0.33
CA ARG A 524 -8.94 -26.30 -0.31
C ARG A 524 -7.82 -25.31 0.02
N PHE A 525 -7.90 -24.08 -0.49
CA PHE A 525 -6.94 -23.03 -0.20
C PHE A 525 -7.00 -22.67 1.28
N LEU A 526 -8.19 -22.40 1.82
CA LEU A 526 -8.41 -22.13 3.23
C LEU A 526 -7.84 -23.27 4.08
N GLU A 527 -8.22 -24.54 3.85
CA GLU A 527 -7.69 -25.70 4.59
C GLU A 527 -6.16 -25.73 4.69
N ARG A 528 -5.45 -25.22 3.68
CA ARG A 528 -3.99 -25.21 3.59
C ARG A 528 -3.31 -23.99 4.19
N LEU A 529 -4.07 -23.00 4.63
CA LEU A 529 -3.60 -21.87 5.43
C LEU A 529 -3.33 -22.30 6.88
N PRO A 530 -2.47 -21.58 7.62
CA PRO A 530 -2.33 -21.79 9.05
C PRO A 530 -3.69 -21.69 9.78
N GLN A 531 -3.76 -22.30 10.97
CA GLN A 531 -4.98 -22.31 11.78
C GLN A 531 -5.29 -20.93 12.37
N SER A 532 -4.29 -20.09 12.54
CA SER A 532 -4.42 -18.69 12.93
C SER A 532 -3.82 -17.84 11.82
N ILE A 533 -4.63 -16.92 11.30
CA ILE A 533 -4.26 -16.00 10.24
C ILE A 533 -4.49 -14.57 10.75
N HIS A 534 -3.59 -13.65 10.40
CA HIS A 534 -3.67 -12.28 10.85
C HIS A 534 -4.78 -11.54 10.11
N CYS A 535 -4.71 -11.46 8.78
CA CYS A 535 -5.68 -10.76 7.96
C CYS A 535 -6.17 -11.60 6.77
N ILE A 536 -7.49 -11.60 6.58
CA ILE A 536 -8.14 -11.99 5.32
C ILE A 536 -8.94 -10.80 4.82
N HIS A 537 -8.53 -10.23 3.69
CA HIS A 537 -9.26 -9.20 2.98
C HIS A 537 -9.73 -9.76 1.63
N LEU A 538 -11.04 -9.80 1.44
CA LEU A 538 -11.69 -10.25 0.21
C LEU A 538 -12.69 -9.16 -0.18
N ARG A 539 -12.36 -8.43 -1.23
CA ARG A 539 -13.23 -7.41 -1.80
C ARG A 539 -13.59 -7.78 -3.23
N ASP A 540 -14.85 -7.65 -3.59
CA ASP A 540 -15.31 -7.88 -4.96
C ASP A 540 -14.79 -9.21 -5.55
N VAL A 541 -14.83 -10.27 -4.74
CA VAL A 541 -14.45 -11.61 -5.18
C VAL A 541 -15.66 -12.25 -5.86
N ARG A 542 -15.48 -12.81 -7.06
CA ARG A 542 -16.52 -13.57 -7.76
C ARG A 542 -16.37 -15.07 -7.53
N LEU A 543 -17.44 -15.70 -7.07
CA LEU A 543 -17.51 -17.15 -6.99
C LEU A 543 -17.95 -17.72 -8.34
N LEU A 544 -17.10 -18.53 -8.98
CA LEU A 544 -17.39 -19.13 -10.29
C LEU A 544 -18.32 -20.35 -10.20
N SER A 545 -18.32 -21.02 -9.05
CA SER A 545 -19.14 -22.19 -8.75
C SER A 545 -19.31 -22.37 -7.24
N GLY A 546 -20.43 -22.96 -6.82
CA GLY A 546 -20.78 -23.16 -5.41
C GLY A 546 -21.66 -22.05 -4.85
N THR A 547 -21.70 -21.91 -3.52
CA THR A 547 -22.48 -20.89 -2.80
C THR A 547 -21.59 -20.05 -1.88
N TRP A 548 -21.93 -18.77 -1.73
CA TRP A 548 -21.30 -17.90 -0.73
C TRP A 548 -21.61 -18.33 0.69
N LYS A 549 -22.79 -18.92 0.93
CA LYS A 549 -23.16 -19.55 2.21
C LYS A 549 -22.08 -20.54 2.70
N GLU A 550 -21.69 -21.49 1.85
CA GLU A 550 -20.63 -22.45 2.19
C GLU A 550 -19.26 -21.78 2.36
N ALA A 551 -18.96 -20.76 1.55
CA ALA A 551 -17.73 -19.99 1.68
C ALA A 551 -17.63 -19.25 3.03
N LEU A 552 -18.71 -18.60 3.48
CA LEU A 552 -18.78 -17.92 4.78
C LEU A 552 -18.57 -18.89 5.94
N ASP A 553 -19.16 -20.09 5.88
CA ASP A 553 -18.96 -21.13 6.90
C ASP A 553 -17.50 -21.59 6.97
N ALA A 554 -16.83 -21.71 5.83
CA ALA A 554 -15.43 -22.08 5.76
C ALA A 554 -14.51 -20.97 6.29
N LEU A 555 -14.81 -19.71 5.94
CA LEU A 555 -14.09 -18.55 6.46
C LEU A 555 -14.23 -18.43 7.98
N ARG A 556 -15.45 -18.64 8.51
CA ARG A 556 -15.73 -18.63 9.96
C ARG A 556 -14.87 -19.65 10.74
N LYS A 557 -14.56 -20.80 10.13
CA LYS A 557 -13.70 -21.84 10.75
C LYS A 557 -12.23 -21.41 10.88
N LYS A 558 -11.76 -20.42 10.12
CA LYS A 558 -10.34 -20.02 10.09
C LYS A 558 -9.88 -19.13 11.25
N ARG A 559 -10.80 -18.58 12.04
CA ARG A 559 -10.48 -17.76 13.23
C ARG A 559 -9.43 -16.67 12.95
N SER A 560 -9.64 -15.92 11.88
CA SER A 560 -8.80 -14.78 11.51
C SER A 560 -8.90 -13.65 12.53
N ARG A 561 -7.81 -12.93 12.78
CA ARG A 561 -7.83 -11.75 13.67
C ARG A 561 -8.55 -10.58 13.03
N VAL A 562 -8.26 -10.31 11.76
CA VAL A 562 -8.90 -9.28 10.94
C VAL A 562 -9.54 -9.94 9.72
N VAL A 563 -10.80 -9.60 9.46
CA VAL A 563 -11.52 -10.02 8.25
C VAL A 563 -12.20 -8.82 7.62
N LEU A 564 -11.76 -8.45 6.44
CA LEU A 564 -12.43 -7.44 5.63
C LEU A 564 -13.10 -8.17 4.48
N PHE A 565 -14.43 -8.12 4.42
CA PHE A 565 -15.22 -8.85 3.45
C PHE A 565 -16.34 -7.96 2.92
N SER A 566 -16.25 -7.60 1.64
CA SER A 566 -17.22 -6.71 1.01
C SER A 566 -17.42 -7.03 -0.47
N GLU A 567 -18.59 -6.63 -0.97
CA GLU A 567 -18.96 -6.67 -2.39
C GLU A 567 -18.85 -8.08 -3.05
N PRO A 568 -19.19 -9.22 -2.41
CA PRO A 568 -19.08 -10.52 -3.06
C PRO A 568 -19.99 -10.61 -4.31
N GLN A 569 -19.52 -11.33 -5.33
CA GLN A 569 -20.23 -11.56 -6.59
C GLN A 569 -20.33 -13.05 -6.94
N GLY A 570 -21.18 -13.40 -7.90
CA GLY A 570 -21.41 -14.78 -8.32
C GLY A 570 -22.42 -15.51 -7.43
N ALA A 571 -22.82 -16.70 -7.87
CA ALA A 571 -23.74 -17.59 -7.16
C ALA A 571 -25.06 -16.89 -6.74
N GLU A 572 -25.45 -16.98 -5.46
CA GLU A 572 -26.67 -16.36 -4.94
C GLU A 572 -26.64 -14.83 -4.92
N CYS A 573 -25.46 -14.21 -4.95
CA CYS A 573 -25.31 -12.75 -4.88
C CYS A 573 -25.81 -12.04 -6.15
N ASP A 574 -25.56 -12.60 -7.33
CA ASP A 574 -25.91 -11.95 -8.61
C ASP A 574 -27.43 -11.83 -8.84
N ASN A 575 -28.21 -12.69 -8.17
CA ASN A 575 -29.67 -12.71 -8.28
C ASN A 575 -30.37 -12.15 -7.04
N MET A 576 -29.61 -11.63 -6.07
CA MET A 576 -30.14 -11.12 -4.82
C MET A 576 -30.72 -9.71 -5.01
N PRO A 577 -31.92 -9.40 -4.45
CA PRO A 577 -32.43 -8.04 -4.42
C PRO A 577 -31.45 -7.10 -3.70
N ARG A 578 -31.30 -5.89 -4.22
CA ARG A 578 -30.27 -4.93 -3.76
C ARG A 578 -30.40 -4.62 -2.26
N GLU A 579 -31.61 -4.45 -1.76
CA GLU A 579 -31.87 -4.13 -0.36
C GLU A 579 -31.43 -5.27 0.57
N VAL A 580 -31.63 -6.52 0.12
CA VAL A 580 -31.22 -7.72 0.85
C VAL A 580 -29.70 -7.84 0.82
N TYR A 581 -29.08 -7.61 -0.34
CA TYR A 581 -27.64 -7.62 -0.51
C TYR A 581 -26.95 -6.61 0.40
N GLU A 582 -27.41 -5.35 0.37
CA GLU A 582 -26.87 -4.27 1.20
C GLU A 582 -27.04 -4.59 2.70
N SER A 583 -28.15 -5.20 3.11
CA SER A 583 -28.35 -5.60 4.52
C SER A 583 -27.36 -6.66 5.03
N ILE A 584 -26.77 -7.47 4.13
CA ILE A 584 -25.82 -8.52 4.51
C ILE A 584 -24.37 -8.06 4.37
N PHE A 585 -24.06 -7.39 3.26
CA PHE A 585 -22.68 -7.14 2.82
C PHE A 585 -22.26 -5.67 2.88
N SER A 586 -23.18 -4.73 3.08
CA SER A 586 -22.86 -3.30 3.18
C SER A 586 -22.51 -2.87 4.60
N THR A 587 -21.74 -1.79 4.70
CA THR A 587 -21.29 -1.13 5.94
C THR A 587 -21.96 0.23 6.17
N GLU A 588 -23.00 0.57 5.40
CA GLU A 588 -23.65 1.90 5.45
C GLU A 588 -24.15 2.33 6.84
N ASN A 589 -24.49 1.38 7.73
CA ASN A 589 -24.98 1.66 9.09
C ASN A 589 -24.02 1.22 10.21
N CYS A 590 -22.89 0.59 9.88
CA CYS A 590 -21.89 0.11 10.85
C CYS A 590 -20.55 -0.14 10.15
N ASP A 591 -19.42 0.09 10.85
CA ASP A 591 -18.07 -0.17 10.32
C ASP A 591 -17.82 -1.63 9.87
N VAL A 592 -18.74 -2.57 10.13
CA VAL A 592 -18.64 -4.02 9.83
C VAL A 592 -19.99 -4.60 9.40
N SER A 593 -20.02 -5.32 8.27
CA SER A 593 -21.22 -5.95 7.68
C SER A 593 -21.70 -7.19 8.44
N ASN A 594 -22.94 -7.64 8.23
CA ASN A 594 -23.47 -8.85 8.88
C ASN A 594 -22.70 -10.13 8.49
N ALA A 595 -22.25 -10.22 7.23
CA ALA A 595 -21.38 -11.31 6.79
C ALA A 595 -20.04 -11.32 7.54
N GLU A 596 -19.41 -10.16 7.73
CA GLU A 596 -18.17 -10.05 8.50
C GLU A 596 -18.38 -10.40 9.98
N ARG A 597 -19.46 -9.92 10.59
CA ARG A 597 -19.84 -10.28 11.98
C ARG A 597 -19.96 -11.80 12.14
N TYR A 598 -20.58 -12.46 11.16
CA TYR A 598 -20.70 -13.91 11.11
C TYR A 598 -19.34 -14.60 11.02
N ILE A 599 -18.51 -14.22 10.04
CA ILE A 599 -17.18 -14.81 9.82
C ILE A 599 -16.28 -14.62 11.05
N ARG A 600 -16.29 -13.44 11.65
CA ARG A 600 -15.49 -13.11 12.84
C ARG A 600 -16.04 -13.76 14.12
N ASN A 601 -17.15 -14.50 14.02
CA ASN A 601 -17.82 -15.17 15.13
C ASN A 601 -18.27 -14.20 16.24
N TRP A 602 -18.64 -12.98 15.88
CA TRP A 602 -19.17 -11.97 16.79
C TRP A 602 -20.64 -12.20 17.13
N ILE A 603 -21.36 -12.91 16.24
CA ILE A 603 -22.72 -13.41 16.43
C ILE A 603 -22.68 -14.95 16.52
N PRO A 604 -22.14 -15.53 17.61
CA PRO A 604 -21.86 -16.97 17.66
C PRO A 604 -23.11 -17.85 17.55
N TRP A 605 -24.27 -17.33 17.94
CA TRP A 605 -25.55 -18.03 17.99
C TRP A 605 -26.45 -17.79 16.78
N GLU A 606 -26.12 -16.79 15.95
CA GLU A 606 -26.90 -16.51 14.76
C GLU A 606 -26.55 -17.50 13.64
N PRO A 607 -27.55 -17.92 12.85
CA PRO A 607 -27.31 -18.71 11.66
C PRO A 607 -26.51 -17.89 10.64
N ASN A 608 -25.98 -18.57 9.63
CA ASN A 608 -25.37 -17.91 8.48
C ASN A 608 -26.38 -16.88 7.91
N PRO A 609 -25.98 -15.62 7.67
CA PRO A 609 -26.91 -14.59 7.20
C PRO A 609 -27.58 -14.96 5.87
N LEU A 610 -26.93 -15.79 5.05
CA LEU A 610 -27.53 -16.32 3.81
C LEU A 610 -28.50 -17.48 4.08
N GLN A 611 -28.28 -18.30 5.13
CA GLN A 611 -29.24 -19.33 5.56
C GLN A 611 -30.50 -18.69 6.17
N ALA A 612 -30.35 -17.61 6.92
CA ALA A 612 -31.48 -16.92 7.56
C ALA A 612 -32.51 -16.40 6.54
N LEU A 613 -32.04 -16.02 5.34
CA LEU A 613 -32.90 -15.61 4.24
C LEU A 613 -33.69 -16.79 3.64
N GLU A 614 -33.02 -17.92 3.42
CA GLU A 614 -33.66 -19.15 2.95
C GLU A 614 -34.79 -19.54 3.90
N ASP A 615 -34.50 -19.58 5.21
CA ASP A 615 -35.47 -19.98 6.24
C ASP A 615 -36.60 -18.95 6.44
N GLY A 616 -36.32 -17.66 6.24
CA GLY A 616 -37.32 -16.58 6.29
C GLY A 616 -38.30 -16.60 5.12
N LEU A 617 -37.82 -16.94 3.91
CA LEU A 617 -38.67 -17.12 2.72
C LEU A 617 -39.55 -18.38 2.80
N TYR A 618 -39.08 -19.43 3.47
CA TYR A 618 -39.88 -20.65 3.71
C TYR A 618 -40.99 -20.46 4.76
N ASN A 619 -40.88 -19.48 5.67
CA ASN A 619 -41.89 -19.17 6.69
C ASN A 619 -42.89 -18.08 6.26
N ALA A 620 -42.67 -17.44 5.12
CA ALA A 620 -43.54 -16.40 4.54
C ALA A 620 -44.46 -16.90 3.42
N ASN A 621 -44.34 -18.18 3.03
CA ASN A 621 -45.27 -18.93 2.19
C ASN A 621 -46.06 -19.93 3.04
#